data_AF-A0AAD4CSK7-F1
#
_entry.id   AF-A0AAD4CSK7-F1
#
_cell.length_a   1.000
_cell.length_b   1.000
_cell.length_c   1.000
_cell.angle_alpha   90.00
_cell.angle_beta   90.00
_cell.angle_gamma   90.00
#
_symmetry.space_group_name_H-M   'P 1'
#
loop_
_entity.id
_entity.type
_entity.pdbx_description
1 polymer ?
#
loop_
_entity_poly.entity_id
_entity_poly.type
_entity_poly.pdbx_seq_one_letter_code
_entity_poly.pdbx_strand_id
1 'polypeptide(L)'
;MADPPPSSYIHIIRTNRHRLETLIHEGKYKPVFVWHLVLLTALPLMALLVPRRNGARYVRRVVLGLVLSMNIEALRYRRALLGANGYMVGLITTWWTIWTATLLVFHDPELEFRRIERAPTNPSTQPNGYSQNTSKATDNFKWQSYPRPFRHRLNWALGLLLNMRGPEWNWRISSLDPLPPALVHEPRIKQTRTELASVSPDARTRLRSVARVWLKAYFALDIVKVIMMQDPYFWGVIDCSTPFPFSLLPAQITPSVVYIYRFIMTGTGIFVALTYVCALNPLIFLGLSVAFPRASRAVTATPLDAPWIYADIFGQFSIPVLDHGLAGCWSQWWHQLFRFGFTSTASWLLSWLPRRYATHPDVKRIGMAFVAFGLSGLVHATGSYTQLSETSPVSGTWRFFILQAVGIVIQGSIVKLVVPAILPREVVVARWMRRMANVLFATGWLLFTAGYD
;
A
#
# COMPACT_ATOMS: atom_id res chain seq x y z
N MET A 1 -10.34 39.83 -11.06
CA MET A 1 -10.77 39.99 -9.66
C MET A 1 -10.69 38.62 -9.02
N ALA A 2 -10.03 38.48 -7.87
CA ALA A 2 -10.02 37.21 -7.14
C ALA A 2 -11.44 36.95 -6.61
N ASP A 3 -11.92 35.72 -6.72
CA ASP A 3 -13.20 35.33 -6.14
C ASP A 3 -13.18 35.59 -4.61
N PRO A 4 -14.30 36.02 -4.01
CA PRO A 4 -14.37 36.23 -2.58
C PRO A 4 -14.05 34.93 -1.83
N PRO A 5 -13.37 35.00 -0.66
CA PRO A 5 -13.02 33.82 0.09
C PRO A 5 -14.28 33.04 0.48
N PRO A 6 -14.24 31.70 0.46
CA PRO A 6 -15.40 30.89 0.74
C PRO A 6 -15.90 31.10 2.17
N SER A 7 -17.22 31.32 2.32
CA SER A 7 -17.83 31.63 3.61
C SER A 7 -17.92 30.45 4.58
N SER A 8 -17.83 29.21 4.08
CA SER A 8 -17.84 27.99 4.90
C SER A 8 -17.34 26.76 4.13
N TYR A 9 -17.00 25.71 4.87
CA TYR A 9 -16.69 24.40 4.29
C TYR A 9 -17.83 23.83 3.40
N ILE A 10 -19.08 24.01 3.83
CA ILE A 10 -20.26 23.54 3.06
C ILE A 10 -20.39 24.29 1.74
N HIS A 11 -20.09 25.60 1.74
CA HIS A 11 -20.09 26.40 0.52
C HIS A 11 -19.12 25.82 -0.52
N ILE A 12 -17.92 25.41 -0.09
CA ILE A 12 -16.90 24.82 -0.99
C ILE A 12 -17.35 23.48 -1.56
N ILE A 13 -17.98 22.62 -0.76
CA ILE A 13 -18.54 21.36 -1.27
C ILE A 13 -19.57 21.62 -2.37
N ARG A 14 -20.48 22.58 -2.15
CA ARG A 14 -21.53 22.92 -3.12
C ARG A 14 -20.93 23.53 -4.39
N THR A 15 -19.98 24.46 -4.24
CA THR A 15 -19.30 25.10 -5.36
C THR A 15 -18.51 24.08 -6.19
N ASN A 16 -17.78 23.16 -5.56
CA ASN A 16 -17.06 22.10 -6.28
C ASN A 16 -18.00 21.13 -7.00
N ARG A 17 -19.17 20.81 -6.41
CA ARG A 17 -20.21 20.00 -7.06
C ARG A 17 -20.75 20.69 -8.29
N HIS A 18 -21.19 21.93 -8.15
CA HIS A 18 -21.72 22.70 -9.26
C HIS A 18 -20.69 22.87 -10.38
N ARG A 19 -19.44 23.20 -10.02
CA ARG A 19 -18.32 23.29 -10.98
C ARG A 19 -18.11 21.99 -11.74
N LEU A 20 -18.09 20.84 -11.06
CA LEU A 20 -17.94 19.56 -11.73
C LEU A 20 -19.11 19.25 -12.68
N GLU A 21 -20.34 19.51 -12.24
CA GLU A 21 -21.56 19.30 -13.04
C GLU A 21 -21.54 20.18 -14.31
N THR A 22 -21.19 21.46 -14.19
CA THR A 22 -21.04 22.37 -15.32
C THR A 22 -19.97 21.88 -16.29
N LEU A 23 -18.78 21.47 -15.80
CA LEU A 23 -17.70 20.97 -16.66
C LEU A 23 -18.07 19.66 -17.37
N ILE A 24 -18.94 18.84 -16.77
CA ILE A 24 -19.50 17.65 -17.41
C ILE A 24 -20.50 18.04 -18.49
N HIS A 25 -21.39 19.00 -18.21
CA HIS A 25 -22.38 19.49 -19.17
C HIS A 25 -21.72 20.18 -20.39
N GLU A 26 -20.64 20.93 -20.18
CA GLU A 26 -19.82 21.53 -21.24
C GLU A 26 -19.00 20.51 -22.05
N GLY A 27 -18.99 19.23 -21.65
CA GLY A 27 -18.22 18.18 -22.32
C GLY A 27 -16.71 18.23 -22.08
N LYS A 28 -16.22 19.10 -21.16
CA LYS A 28 -14.80 19.18 -20.79
C LYS A 28 -14.35 17.93 -20.03
N TYR A 29 -15.20 17.42 -19.16
CA TYR A 29 -14.95 16.19 -18.40
C TYR A 29 -16.11 15.20 -18.52
N LYS A 30 -15.82 13.93 -18.22
CA LYS A 30 -16.77 12.83 -18.17
C LYS A 30 -16.91 12.31 -16.74
N PRO A 31 -18.11 11.85 -16.35
CA PRO A 31 -18.31 11.24 -15.05
C PRO A 31 -17.58 9.89 -14.93
N VAL A 32 -17.29 9.50 -13.68
CA VAL A 32 -16.82 8.16 -13.34
C VAL A 32 -18.01 7.30 -12.95
N PHE A 33 -18.23 6.23 -13.72
CA PHE A 33 -19.24 5.21 -13.42
C PHE A 33 -18.64 3.95 -12.81
N VAL A 34 -19.44 3.19 -12.05
CA VAL A 34 -19.03 1.94 -11.39
C VAL A 34 -18.49 0.90 -12.39
N TRP A 35 -19.06 0.83 -13.60
CA TRP A 35 -18.62 -0.14 -14.62
C TRP A 35 -17.16 0.06 -15.06
N HIS A 36 -16.57 1.25 -14.90
CA HIS A 36 -15.14 1.44 -15.16
C HIS A 36 -14.29 0.57 -14.24
N LEU A 37 -14.67 0.46 -12.97
CA LEU A 37 -13.97 -0.40 -12.00
C LEU A 37 -14.12 -1.88 -12.37
N VAL A 38 -15.30 -2.26 -12.88
CA VAL A 38 -15.56 -3.61 -13.37
C VAL A 38 -14.71 -3.93 -14.60
N LEU A 39 -14.64 -3.05 -15.60
CA LEU A 39 -13.81 -3.27 -16.78
C LEU A 39 -12.32 -3.29 -16.43
N LEU A 40 -11.89 -2.39 -15.56
CA LEU A 40 -10.51 -2.30 -15.09
C LEU A 40 -10.05 -3.63 -14.46
N THR A 41 -10.94 -4.32 -13.75
CA THR A 41 -10.66 -5.64 -13.12
C THR A 41 -10.90 -6.81 -14.07
N ALA A 42 -11.96 -6.77 -14.89
CA ALA A 42 -12.34 -7.87 -15.78
C ALA A 42 -11.29 -8.12 -16.86
N LEU A 43 -10.72 -7.08 -17.48
CA LEU A 43 -9.72 -7.24 -18.54
C LEU A 43 -8.48 -8.04 -18.11
N PRO A 44 -7.72 -7.64 -17.07
CA PRO A 44 -6.57 -8.41 -16.61
C PRO A 44 -6.97 -9.78 -16.07
N LEU A 45 -8.16 -9.92 -15.46
CA LEU A 45 -8.66 -11.22 -15.04
C LEU A 45 -8.81 -12.17 -16.24
N MET A 46 -9.45 -11.72 -17.32
CA MET A 46 -9.60 -12.53 -18.53
C MET A 46 -8.25 -12.97 -19.10
N ALA A 47 -7.25 -12.09 -19.09
CA ALA A 47 -5.88 -12.44 -19.50
C ALA A 47 -5.22 -13.50 -18.59
N LEU A 48 -5.47 -13.47 -17.28
CA LEU A 48 -4.95 -14.46 -16.32
C LEU A 48 -5.63 -15.82 -16.46
N LEU A 49 -6.87 -15.87 -16.96
CA LEU A 49 -7.60 -17.12 -17.18
C LEU A 49 -7.11 -17.90 -18.41
N VAL A 50 -6.47 -17.21 -19.36
CA VAL A 50 -5.90 -17.83 -20.57
C VAL A 50 -4.59 -18.54 -20.21
N PRO A 51 -4.53 -19.88 -20.35
CA PRO A 51 -3.31 -20.64 -20.09
C PRO A 51 -2.20 -20.34 -21.09
N ARG A 52 -0.96 -20.54 -20.67
CA ARG A 52 0.24 -20.36 -21.49
C ARG A 52 0.20 -21.18 -22.78
N ARG A 53 -0.31 -22.43 -22.70
CA ARG A 53 -0.50 -23.31 -23.87
C ARG A 53 -1.44 -22.74 -24.94
N ASN A 54 -2.28 -21.78 -24.58
CA ASN A 54 -3.28 -21.15 -25.46
C ASN A 54 -2.86 -19.73 -25.87
N GLY A 55 -1.57 -19.44 -25.96
CA GLY A 55 -1.08 -18.15 -26.47
C GLY A 55 -1.13 -16.99 -25.46
N ALA A 56 -1.15 -17.27 -24.14
CA ALA A 56 -1.25 -16.24 -23.10
C ALA A 56 -0.23 -15.10 -23.24
N ARG A 57 0.99 -15.38 -23.75
CA ARG A 57 2.02 -14.35 -23.96
C ARG A 57 1.54 -13.18 -24.83
N TYR A 58 0.77 -13.46 -25.88
CA TYR A 58 0.25 -12.43 -26.78
C TYR A 58 -0.98 -11.75 -26.18
N VAL A 59 -1.93 -12.55 -25.66
CA VAL A 59 -3.15 -12.05 -25.01
C VAL A 59 -2.82 -11.09 -23.87
N ARG A 60 -1.88 -11.45 -23.01
CA ARG A 60 -1.45 -10.63 -21.86
C ARG A 60 -0.93 -9.25 -22.29
N ARG A 61 -0.16 -9.18 -23.38
CA ARG A 61 0.38 -7.91 -23.92
C ARG A 61 -0.71 -7.05 -24.56
N VAL A 62 -1.62 -7.66 -25.33
CA VAL A 62 -2.76 -6.96 -25.93
C VAL A 62 -3.67 -6.38 -24.84
N VAL A 63 -3.99 -7.19 -23.82
CA VAL A 63 -4.81 -6.75 -22.69
C VAL A 63 -4.13 -5.63 -21.90
N LEU A 64 -2.81 -5.69 -21.69
CA LEU A 64 -2.08 -4.57 -21.08
C LEU A 64 -2.23 -3.29 -21.92
N GLY A 65 -2.13 -3.38 -23.26
CA GLY A 65 -2.36 -2.26 -24.16
C GLY A 65 -3.77 -1.65 -24.02
N LEU A 66 -4.80 -2.50 -23.91
CA LEU A 66 -6.17 -2.05 -23.67
C LEU A 66 -6.33 -1.36 -22.31
N VAL A 67 -5.79 -1.94 -21.24
CA VAL A 67 -5.81 -1.35 -19.90
C VAL A 67 -5.09 0.00 -19.89
N LEU A 68 -3.94 0.11 -20.55
CA LEU A 68 -3.21 1.36 -20.71
C LEU A 68 -4.06 2.42 -21.43
N SER A 69 -4.68 2.07 -22.56
CA SER A 69 -5.54 2.98 -23.31
C SER A 69 -6.72 3.47 -22.45
N MET A 70 -7.37 2.58 -21.71
CA MET A 70 -8.48 2.93 -20.82
C MET A 70 -8.03 3.84 -19.67
N ASN A 71 -6.88 3.54 -19.06
CA ASN A 71 -6.35 4.34 -17.96
C ASN A 71 -5.91 5.73 -18.44
N ILE A 72 -5.34 5.85 -19.65
CA ILE A 72 -5.01 7.14 -20.26
C ILE A 72 -6.28 7.95 -20.54
N GLU A 73 -7.34 7.34 -21.08
CA GLU A 73 -8.64 8.00 -21.28
C GLU A 73 -9.22 8.50 -19.95
N ALA A 74 -9.18 7.65 -18.91
CA ALA A 74 -9.68 8.00 -17.59
C ALA A 74 -8.90 9.18 -16.98
N LEU A 75 -7.57 9.17 -17.05
CA LEU A 75 -6.73 10.27 -16.57
C LEU A 75 -7.04 11.58 -17.30
N ARG A 76 -7.19 11.53 -18.62
CA ARG A 76 -7.42 12.73 -19.46
C ARG A 76 -8.79 13.33 -19.24
N TYR A 77 -9.84 12.51 -19.23
CA TYR A 77 -11.20 13.02 -19.36
C TYR A 77 -12.07 12.84 -18.12
N ARG A 78 -11.67 12.06 -17.12
CA ARG A 78 -12.56 11.75 -15.99
C ARG A 78 -12.20 12.51 -14.74
N ARG A 79 -13.22 13.03 -14.07
CA ARG A 79 -13.12 13.71 -12.77
C ARG A 79 -14.26 13.24 -11.88
N ALA A 80 -14.02 13.25 -10.58
CA ALA A 80 -14.99 12.89 -9.56
C ALA A 80 -14.72 13.71 -8.29
N LEU A 81 -15.72 13.89 -7.42
CA LEU A 81 -15.51 14.48 -6.10
C LEU A 81 -15.19 13.43 -5.02
N LEU A 82 -15.68 12.20 -5.22
CA LEU A 82 -15.43 11.10 -4.29
C LEU A 82 -13.95 10.69 -4.32
N GLY A 83 -13.46 10.16 -3.21
CA GLY A 83 -12.08 9.67 -3.10
C GLY A 83 -11.06 10.80 -3.08
N ALA A 84 -11.20 11.68 -2.07
CA ALA A 84 -10.35 12.85 -1.86
C ALA A 84 -10.35 13.85 -3.03
N ASN A 85 -11.53 14.36 -3.40
CA ASN A 85 -11.72 15.35 -4.46
C ASN A 85 -11.18 14.89 -5.83
N GLY A 86 -11.39 13.62 -6.18
CA GLY A 86 -10.99 13.04 -7.47
C GLY A 86 -9.62 12.38 -7.47
N TYR A 87 -8.85 12.54 -6.39
CA TYR A 87 -7.50 12.00 -6.25
C TYR A 87 -7.43 10.47 -6.48
N MET A 88 -8.45 9.72 -6.04
CA MET A 88 -8.50 8.27 -6.25
C MET A 88 -8.57 7.84 -7.72
N VAL A 89 -9.06 8.69 -8.63
CA VAL A 89 -9.15 8.35 -10.06
C VAL A 89 -7.74 8.12 -10.61
N GLY A 90 -6.83 9.07 -10.40
CA GLY A 90 -5.45 8.97 -10.84
C GLY A 90 -4.65 7.90 -10.12
N LEU A 91 -4.84 7.79 -8.80
CA LEU A 91 -4.17 6.77 -8.00
C LEU A 91 -4.53 5.36 -8.47
N ILE A 92 -5.84 5.05 -8.59
CA ILE A 92 -6.31 3.71 -8.95
C ILE A 92 -5.86 3.36 -10.36
N THR A 93 -6.07 4.25 -11.34
CA THR A 93 -5.70 3.98 -12.74
C THR A 93 -4.20 3.73 -12.90
N THR A 94 -3.36 4.54 -12.28
CA THR A 94 -1.90 4.41 -12.38
C THR A 94 -1.39 3.17 -11.67
N TRP A 95 -1.85 2.95 -10.44
CA TRP A 95 -1.49 1.74 -9.70
C TRP A 95 -1.95 0.49 -10.43
N TRP A 96 -3.16 0.49 -11.00
CA TRP A 96 -3.69 -0.65 -11.71
C TRP A 96 -2.93 -0.95 -13.01
N THR A 97 -2.39 0.07 -13.68
CA THR A 97 -1.44 -0.11 -14.78
C THR A 97 -0.19 -0.85 -14.31
N ILE A 98 0.43 -0.40 -13.21
CA ILE A 98 1.63 -1.04 -12.64
C ILE A 98 1.34 -2.49 -12.24
N TRP A 99 0.21 -2.71 -11.57
CA TRP A 99 -0.22 -4.02 -11.11
C TRP A 99 -0.50 -4.97 -12.26
N THR A 100 -1.22 -4.50 -13.30
CA THR A 100 -1.49 -5.28 -14.50
C THR A 100 -0.21 -5.62 -15.25
N ALA A 101 0.72 -4.67 -15.42
CA ALA A 101 2.02 -4.94 -16.03
C ALA A 101 2.83 -5.97 -15.22
N THR A 102 2.77 -5.88 -13.89
CA THR A 102 3.41 -6.83 -12.98
C THR A 102 2.92 -8.26 -13.21
N LEU A 103 1.60 -8.46 -13.24
CA LEU A 103 1.00 -9.79 -13.36
C LEU A 103 1.02 -10.34 -14.79
N LEU A 104 0.93 -9.49 -15.81
CA LEU A 104 0.77 -9.92 -17.21
C LEU A 104 2.10 -9.94 -18.00
N VAL A 105 3.09 -9.14 -17.61
CA VAL A 105 4.33 -8.95 -18.38
C VAL A 105 5.58 -9.23 -17.57
N PHE A 106 5.69 -8.73 -16.33
CA PHE A 106 6.93 -8.86 -15.56
C PHE A 106 7.14 -10.27 -14.99
N HIS A 107 6.04 -10.98 -14.72
CA HIS A 107 6.05 -12.34 -14.19
C HIS A 107 5.24 -13.28 -15.08
N ASP A 108 5.54 -14.58 -14.98
CA ASP A 108 4.64 -15.64 -15.46
C ASP A 108 3.87 -16.26 -14.29
N PRO A 109 2.57 -15.90 -14.09
CA PRO A 109 1.77 -16.44 -12.99
C PRO A 109 1.68 -17.96 -12.94
N GLU A 110 1.80 -18.63 -14.10
CA GLU A 110 1.68 -20.10 -14.16
C GLU A 110 2.89 -20.83 -13.59
N LEU A 111 4.07 -20.19 -13.67
CA LEU A 111 5.33 -20.78 -13.27
C LEU A 111 5.81 -20.26 -11.91
N GLU A 112 5.57 -18.97 -11.66
CA GLU A 112 6.20 -18.26 -10.55
C GLU A 112 5.31 -18.17 -9.32
N PHE A 113 3.98 -18.15 -9.46
CA PHE A 113 3.09 -17.91 -8.34
C PHE A 113 2.46 -19.18 -7.79
N ARG A 114 2.45 -19.24 -6.46
CA ARG A 114 1.77 -20.29 -5.69
C ARG A 114 0.97 -19.62 -4.57
N ARG A 115 -0.22 -20.15 -4.32
CA ARG A 115 -1.13 -19.69 -3.26
C ARG A 115 -1.26 -20.76 -2.18
N ILE A 116 -1.33 -20.37 -0.93
CA ILE A 116 -1.63 -21.28 0.18
C ILE A 116 -3.10 -21.70 0.09
N GLU A 117 -3.34 -23.01 0.04
CA GLU A 117 -4.68 -23.59 0.04
C GLU A 117 -4.79 -24.74 1.02
N ARG A 118 -6.03 -25.04 1.44
CA ARG A 118 -6.34 -26.21 2.26
C ARG A 118 -6.13 -27.48 1.44
N ALA A 119 -5.39 -28.44 1.99
CA ALA A 119 -5.28 -29.76 1.43
C ALA A 119 -6.59 -30.53 1.68
N PRO A 120 -7.06 -31.36 0.73
CA PRO A 120 -8.17 -32.25 1.00
C PRO A 120 -7.79 -33.22 2.13
N THR A 121 -8.66 -33.35 3.13
CA THR A 121 -8.53 -34.37 4.17
C THR A 121 -8.67 -35.74 3.52
N ASN A 122 -7.58 -36.53 3.51
CA ASN A 122 -7.65 -37.93 3.11
C ASN A 122 -8.50 -38.70 4.15
N PRO A 123 -9.60 -39.37 3.76
CA PRO A 123 -10.42 -40.13 4.69
C PRO A 123 -9.73 -41.40 5.24
N SER A 124 -8.58 -41.79 4.70
CA SER A 124 -7.94 -43.10 4.94
C SER A 124 -7.03 -43.18 6.18
N THR A 125 -6.94 -42.12 6.98
CA THR A 125 -6.24 -42.13 8.28
C THR A 125 -7.21 -41.72 9.38
N GLN A 126 -8.22 -42.56 9.64
CA GLN A 126 -8.82 -42.60 10.96
C GLN A 126 -7.97 -43.52 11.84
N PRO A 127 -7.35 -43.03 12.91
CA PRO A 127 -6.86 -43.92 13.97
C PRO A 127 -8.10 -44.50 14.67
N ASN A 128 -8.24 -45.82 14.62
CA ASN A 128 -9.18 -46.55 15.46
C ASN A 128 -8.74 -46.37 16.92
N GLY A 129 -9.28 -45.37 17.61
CA GLY A 129 -8.97 -45.13 19.02
C GLY A 129 -9.83 -44.01 19.60
N TYR A 130 -10.67 -44.37 20.57
CA TYR A 130 -11.36 -43.43 21.43
C TYR A 130 -10.34 -42.56 22.17
N SER A 131 -10.20 -41.29 21.75
CA SER A 131 -9.56 -40.25 22.57
C SER A 131 -10.41 -38.99 22.53
N GLN A 132 -11.20 -38.81 23.59
CA GLN A 132 -11.75 -37.52 23.98
C GLN A 132 -10.60 -36.58 24.37
N ASN A 133 -10.32 -35.55 23.55
CA ASN A 133 -10.12 -34.15 23.95
C ASN A 133 -9.38 -33.35 22.86
N THR A 134 -10.13 -32.44 22.22
CA THR A 134 -9.71 -31.07 21.84
C THR A 134 -8.38 -30.82 21.12
N SER A 135 -7.90 -31.72 20.25
CA SER A 135 -6.95 -31.32 19.20
C SER A 135 -7.73 -30.72 18.02
N LYS A 136 -7.76 -29.37 17.90
CA LYS A 136 -8.16 -28.66 16.67
C LYS A 136 -7.54 -29.44 15.49
N ALA A 137 -8.37 -29.97 14.59
CA ALA A 137 -7.92 -30.65 13.38
C ALA A 137 -6.81 -29.78 12.75
N THR A 138 -5.59 -30.31 12.73
CA THR A 138 -4.46 -29.62 12.13
C THR A 138 -4.74 -29.54 10.64
N ASP A 139 -5.26 -28.38 10.23
CA ASP A 139 -5.55 -28.10 8.83
C ASP A 139 -4.26 -28.27 8.03
N ASN A 140 -4.21 -29.31 7.18
CA ASN A 140 -3.10 -29.50 6.27
C ASN A 140 -3.18 -28.41 5.18
N PHE A 141 -2.11 -27.64 5.03
CA PHE A 141 -1.99 -26.61 3.99
C PHE A 141 -1.00 -27.04 2.92
N LYS A 142 -1.22 -26.60 1.68
CA LYS A 142 -0.32 -26.85 0.55
C LYS A 142 -0.12 -25.59 -0.28
N TRP A 143 1.02 -25.53 -0.97
CA TRP A 143 1.27 -24.52 -2.00
C TRP A 143 0.63 -24.95 -3.31
N GLN A 144 -0.41 -24.24 -3.73
CA GLN A 144 -1.13 -24.48 -4.98
C GLN A 144 -0.59 -23.58 -6.10
N SER A 145 0.06 -24.19 -7.08
CA SER A 145 0.39 -23.57 -8.37
C SER A 145 -0.86 -23.35 -9.22
N TYR A 146 -0.72 -22.73 -10.39
CA TYR A 146 -1.82 -22.41 -11.30
C TYR A 146 -2.77 -23.59 -11.58
N PRO A 147 -4.07 -23.49 -11.20
CA PRO A 147 -5.01 -24.59 -11.35
C PRO A 147 -5.43 -24.89 -12.80
N ARG A 148 -5.63 -26.18 -13.09
CA ARG A 148 -6.20 -26.63 -14.38
C ARG A 148 -7.72 -26.42 -14.48
N PRO A 149 -8.56 -26.79 -13.49
CA PRO A 149 -10.01 -26.62 -13.59
C PRO A 149 -10.41 -25.14 -13.64
N PHE A 150 -11.35 -24.79 -14.53
CA PHE A 150 -11.71 -23.39 -14.79
C PHE A 150 -12.22 -22.66 -13.54
N ARG A 151 -13.14 -23.25 -12.77
CA ARG A 151 -13.70 -22.61 -11.55
C ARG A 151 -12.62 -22.34 -10.50
N HIS A 152 -11.73 -23.31 -10.28
CA HIS A 152 -10.60 -23.16 -9.35
C HIS A 152 -9.62 -22.10 -9.85
N ARG A 153 -9.28 -22.12 -11.14
CA ARG A 153 -8.44 -21.11 -11.76
C ARG A 153 -9.04 -19.71 -11.66
N LEU A 154 -10.35 -19.57 -11.85
CA LEU A 154 -11.05 -18.29 -11.71
C LEU A 154 -10.92 -17.74 -10.30
N ASN A 155 -11.18 -18.56 -9.28
CA ASN A 155 -10.99 -18.17 -7.89
C ASN A 155 -9.51 -17.85 -7.56
N TRP A 156 -8.58 -18.61 -8.11
CA TRP A 156 -7.14 -18.41 -7.95
C TRP A 156 -6.67 -17.10 -8.59
N ALA A 157 -7.10 -16.83 -9.83
CA ALA A 157 -6.75 -15.62 -10.58
C ALA A 157 -7.40 -14.36 -9.98
N LEU A 158 -8.64 -14.46 -9.49
CA LEU A 158 -9.28 -13.39 -8.71
C LEU A 158 -8.50 -13.10 -7.44
N GLY A 159 -8.10 -14.14 -6.70
CA GLY A 159 -7.24 -13.99 -5.51
C GLY A 159 -5.91 -13.32 -5.84
N LEU A 160 -5.30 -13.66 -6.98
CA LEU A 160 -4.03 -13.06 -7.40
C LEU A 160 -4.20 -11.58 -7.74
N LEU A 161 -5.25 -11.25 -8.50
CA LEU A 161 -5.49 -9.90 -8.98
C LEU A 161 -5.91 -8.96 -7.84
N LEU A 162 -6.71 -9.44 -6.89
CA LEU A 162 -7.27 -8.62 -5.81
C LEU A 162 -6.41 -8.59 -4.55
N ASN A 163 -5.37 -9.42 -4.45
CA ASN A 163 -4.49 -9.45 -3.29
C ASN A 163 -3.11 -8.84 -3.58
N MET A 164 -3.01 -7.53 -3.38
CA MET A 164 -1.82 -6.72 -3.69
C MET A 164 -0.69 -6.85 -2.66
N ARG A 165 -1.02 -7.26 -1.42
CA ARG A 165 -0.05 -7.45 -0.34
C ARG A 165 0.52 -8.87 -0.28
N GLY A 166 -0.24 -9.85 -0.77
CA GLY A 166 0.22 -11.22 -0.97
C GLY A 166 0.39 -12.10 0.27
N PRO A 167 -0.38 -11.98 1.38
CA PRO A 167 -0.15 -12.78 2.57
C PRO A 167 -0.30 -14.29 2.37
N GLU A 168 -1.22 -14.73 1.49
CA GLU A 168 -1.34 -16.15 1.11
C GLU A 168 -0.48 -16.56 -0.11
N TRP A 169 0.40 -15.69 -0.60
CA TRP A 169 1.17 -15.93 -1.82
C TRP A 169 2.65 -16.18 -1.52
N ASN A 170 3.33 -16.91 -2.40
CA ASN A 170 4.76 -17.25 -2.22
C ASN A 170 5.71 -16.04 -2.34
N TRP A 171 5.22 -14.89 -2.81
CA TRP A 171 5.92 -13.59 -2.79
C TRP A 171 5.62 -12.74 -1.55
N ARG A 172 4.97 -13.33 -0.53
CA ARG A 172 4.67 -12.67 0.74
C ARG A 172 5.87 -11.94 1.33
N ILE A 173 5.61 -10.75 1.90
CA ILE A 173 6.64 -9.93 2.53
C ILE A 173 7.02 -10.48 3.91
N SER A 174 8.28 -10.26 4.31
CA SER A 174 8.85 -10.78 5.55
C SER A 174 8.28 -10.15 6.83
N SER A 175 7.63 -9.00 6.72
CA SER A 175 7.00 -8.27 7.82
C SER A 175 5.61 -8.79 8.22
N LEU A 176 5.05 -9.76 7.48
CA LEU A 176 3.80 -10.42 7.84
C LEU A 176 4.02 -11.48 8.92
N ASP A 177 2.97 -11.76 9.69
CA ASP A 177 2.93 -12.82 10.70
C ASP A 177 3.50 -14.15 10.20
N PRO A 178 4.28 -14.87 11.03
CA PRO A 178 4.95 -16.10 10.62
C PRO A 178 3.98 -17.17 10.10
N LEU A 179 4.44 -17.98 9.14
CA LEU A 179 3.68 -19.12 8.64
C LEU A 179 3.67 -20.26 9.68
N PRO A 180 2.62 -21.09 9.68
CA PRO A 180 2.65 -22.38 10.37
C PRO A 180 3.87 -23.22 9.93
N PRO A 181 4.54 -23.95 10.85
CA PRO A 181 5.76 -24.71 10.55
C PRO A 181 5.64 -25.64 9.33
N ALA A 182 4.48 -26.26 9.13
CA ALA A 182 4.20 -27.15 7.99
C ALA A 182 4.39 -26.49 6.62
N LEU A 183 4.28 -25.15 6.52
CA LEU A 183 4.43 -24.39 5.28
C LEU A 183 5.84 -23.79 5.09
N VAL A 184 6.71 -23.86 6.10
CA VAL A 184 8.04 -23.23 6.12
C VAL A 184 9.11 -24.09 5.42
N HIS A 185 8.87 -25.40 5.25
CA HIS A 185 9.87 -26.35 4.74
C HIS A 185 10.23 -26.25 3.24
N GLU A 186 9.82 -25.21 2.50
CA GLU A 186 10.32 -24.98 1.14
C GLU A 186 11.61 -24.12 1.12
N PRO A 187 12.71 -24.59 0.50
CA PRO A 187 14.05 -23.99 0.56
C PRO A 187 14.17 -22.59 -0.08
N ARG A 188 13.11 -22.09 -0.74
CA ARG A 188 13.09 -20.78 -1.41
C ARG A 188 12.64 -19.64 -0.50
N ILE A 189 12.05 -19.94 0.67
CA ILE A 189 11.59 -18.94 1.64
C ILE A 189 12.71 -18.71 2.65
N LYS A 190 13.64 -17.80 2.33
CA LYS A 190 14.59 -17.28 3.33
C LYS A 190 13.86 -16.34 4.29
N GLN A 191 13.16 -16.90 5.28
CA GLN A 191 12.85 -16.13 6.48
C GLN A 191 14.15 -15.98 7.28
N THR A 192 14.61 -14.74 7.44
CA THR A 192 15.71 -14.45 8.35
C THR A 192 15.29 -14.90 9.75
N ARG A 193 16.12 -15.80 10.28
CA ARG A 193 15.97 -16.55 11.52
C ARG A 193 15.70 -15.63 12.73
N THR A 194 14.78 -16.11 13.59
CA THR A 194 14.60 -15.76 15.02
C THR A 194 14.19 -14.35 15.38
N GLU A 195 12.90 -14.18 15.64
CA GLU A 195 12.40 -13.75 16.95
C GLU A 195 11.14 -14.59 17.23
N LEU A 196 10.97 -15.02 18.49
CA LEU A 196 9.94 -15.91 19.05
C LEU A 196 8.81 -16.33 18.09
N ALA A 197 8.50 -17.63 18.04
CA ALA A 197 7.25 -18.15 17.50
C ALA A 197 6.07 -17.50 18.26
N SER A 198 5.71 -16.28 17.88
CA SER A 198 4.53 -15.61 18.39
C SER A 198 3.39 -16.40 17.80
N VAL A 199 2.78 -17.24 18.62
CA VAL A 199 1.54 -17.95 18.29
C VAL A 199 0.59 -16.91 17.72
N SER A 200 0.28 -17.01 16.43
CA SER A 200 -0.65 -16.09 15.79
C SER A 200 -1.96 -16.14 16.59
N PRO A 201 -2.54 -14.99 16.97
CA PRO A 201 -3.72 -14.96 17.83
C PRO A 201 -4.87 -15.72 17.17
N ASP A 202 -5.70 -16.39 17.96
CA ASP A 202 -6.89 -17.07 17.42
C ASP A 202 -7.76 -16.12 16.57
N ALA A 203 -8.45 -16.65 15.56
CA ALA A 203 -9.24 -15.89 14.60
C ALA A 203 -10.22 -14.91 15.27
N ARG A 204 -10.88 -15.34 16.36
CA ARG A 204 -11.82 -14.47 17.10
C ARG A 204 -11.10 -13.34 17.82
N THR A 205 -9.93 -13.60 18.39
CA THR A 205 -9.10 -12.58 19.04
C THR A 205 -8.59 -11.56 18.03
N ARG A 206 -8.12 -12.02 16.87
CA ARG A 206 -7.71 -11.15 15.76
C ARG A 206 -8.87 -10.28 15.28
N LEU A 207 -10.06 -10.86 15.08
CA LEU A 207 -11.26 -10.13 14.67
C LEU A 207 -11.66 -9.05 15.69
N ARG A 208 -11.66 -9.36 16.99
CA ARG A 208 -11.92 -8.38 18.05
C ARG A 208 -10.88 -7.26 18.07
N SER A 209 -9.60 -7.59 17.88
CA SER A 209 -8.52 -6.60 17.80
C SER A 209 -8.74 -5.65 16.63
N VAL A 210 -8.98 -6.20 15.43
CA VAL A 210 -9.26 -5.44 14.21
C VAL A 210 -10.51 -4.57 14.37
N ALA A 211 -11.59 -5.08 14.97
CA ALA A 211 -12.81 -4.31 15.20
C ALA A 211 -12.56 -3.10 16.11
N ARG A 212 -11.75 -3.26 17.17
CA ARG A 212 -11.33 -2.12 18.03
C ARG A 212 -10.49 -1.12 17.25
N VAL A 213 -9.55 -1.58 16.41
CA VAL A 213 -8.73 -0.69 15.56
C VAL A 213 -9.61 0.08 14.58
N TRP A 214 -10.55 -0.60 13.91
CA TRP A 214 -11.49 0.01 12.98
C TRP A 214 -12.36 1.06 13.67
N LEU A 215 -12.91 0.75 14.85
CA LEU A 215 -13.73 1.69 15.62
C LEU A 215 -12.92 2.91 16.09
N LYS A 216 -11.70 2.70 16.58
CA LYS A 216 -10.78 3.80 16.95
C LYS A 216 -10.45 4.66 15.73
N ALA A 217 -10.16 4.04 14.59
CA ALA A 217 -9.85 4.74 13.36
C ALA A 217 -11.05 5.52 12.82
N TYR A 218 -12.27 5.01 13.00
CA TYR A 218 -13.50 5.74 12.66
C TYR A 218 -13.62 7.05 13.44
N PHE A 219 -13.56 7.00 14.78
CA PHE A 219 -13.65 8.19 15.61
C PHE A 219 -12.46 9.14 15.39
N ALA A 220 -11.25 8.61 15.27
CA ALA A 220 -10.08 9.42 14.97
C ALA A 220 -10.20 10.12 13.61
N LEU A 221 -10.75 9.46 12.59
CA LEU A 221 -10.96 10.05 11.27
C LEU A 221 -11.99 11.18 11.33
N ASP A 222 -13.05 11.00 12.12
CA ASP A 222 -14.08 12.01 12.33
C ASP A 222 -13.51 13.26 13.02
N ILE A 223 -12.77 13.07 14.12
CA ILE A 223 -12.07 14.16 14.83
C ILE A 223 -11.10 14.89 13.90
N VAL A 224 -10.24 14.15 13.18
CA VAL A 224 -9.26 14.75 12.26
C VAL A 224 -9.98 15.55 11.17
N LYS A 225 -11.07 15.03 10.62
CA LYS A 225 -11.88 15.74 9.62
C LYS A 225 -12.46 17.02 10.19
N VAL A 226 -13.03 17.01 11.39
CA VAL A 226 -13.60 18.21 12.02
C VAL A 226 -12.52 19.27 12.24
N ILE A 227 -11.33 18.88 12.72
CA ILE A 227 -10.19 19.80 12.87
C ILE A 227 -9.77 20.37 11.52
N MET A 228 -9.63 19.53 10.49
CA MET A 228 -9.31 19.97 9.13
C MET A 228 -10.39 20.90 8.54
N MET A 229 -11.66 20.66 8.87
CA MET A 229 -12.77 21.52 8.45
C MET A 229 -12.73 22.91 9.10
N GLN A 230 -11.96 23.14 10.16
CA GLN A 230 -11.83 24.45 10.80
C GLN A 230 -10.70 25.31 10.21
N ASP A 231 -9.72 24.70 9.54
CA ASP A 231 -8.60 25.41 8.93
C ASP A 231 -8.81 25.52 7.41
N PRO A 232 -9.03 26.75 6.87
CA PRO A 232 -9.29 26.98 5.44
C PRO A 232 -8.20 26.43 4.50
N TYR A 233 -6.99 26.21 5.00
CA TYR A 233 -5.93 25.53 4.25
C TYR A 233 -6.36 24.18 3.70
N PHE A 234 -7.05 23.37 4.50
CA PHE A 234 -7.51 22.05 4.07
C PHE A 234 -8.71 22.11 3.12
N TRP A 235 -9.28 23.31 2.93
CA TRP A 235 -10.30 23.53 1.92
C TRP A 235 -9.70 23.88 0.56
N GLY A 236 -8.37 24.13 0.50
CA GLY A 236 -7.66 24.60 -0.69
C GLY A 236 -7.40 26.10 -0.72
N VAL A 237 -7.67 26.84 0.38
CA VAL A 237 -7.34 28.26 0.50
C VAL A 237 -5.95 28.38 1.10
N ILE A 238 -4.92 28.40 0.25
CA ILE A 238 -3.51 28.36 0.68
C ILE A 238 -3.14 29.67 1.40
N ASP A 239 -3.56 30.81 0.86
CA ASP A 239 -3.39 32.15 1.44
C ASP A 239 -4.47 32.44 2.50
N CYS A 240 -4.48 31.67 3.58
CA CYS A 240 -5.43 31.83 4.68
C CYS A 240 -4.77 32.37 5.95
N SER A 241 -5.61 32.95 6.82
CA SER A 241 -5.18 33.43 8.13
C SER A 241 -4.70 32.27 9.02
N THR A 242 -3.89 32.62 10.01
CA THR A 242 -3.40 31.65 11.00
C THR A 242 -4.57 31.08 11.80
N PRO A 243 -4.74 29.75 11.86
CA PRO A 243 -5.82 29.14 12.62
C PRO A 243 -5.61 29.30 14.14
N PHE A 244 -6.69 29.46 14.89
CA PHE A 244 -6.65 29.36 16.36
C PHE A 244 -6.24 27.94 16.79
N PRO A 245 -5.44 27.76 17.86
CA PRO A 245 -4.90 28.76 18.78
C PRO A 245 -3.56 29.37 18.34
N PHE A 246 -3.03 28.99 17.17
CA PHE A 246 -1.70 29.46 16.72
C PHE A 246 -1.66 30.96 16.44
N SER A 247 -2.83 31.59 16.25
CA SER A 247 -2.96 33.05 16.15
C SER A 247 -2.52 33.80 17.41
N LEU A 248 -2.42 33.11 18.57
CA LEU A 248 -1.94 33.68 19.82
C LEU A 248 -0.40 33.64 19.97
N LEU A 249 0.30 32.96 19.07
CA LEU A 249 1.76 32.82 19.13
C LEU A 249 2.49 34.03 18.53
N PRO A 250 3.75 34.30 18.92
CA PRO A 250 4.57 35.35 18.32
C PRO A 250 4.75 35.13 16.81
N ALA A 251 4.57 36.20 16.03
CA ALA A 251 4.58 36.19 14.57
C ALA A 251 5.83 35.54 13.95
N GLN A 252 6.97 35.56 14.65
CA GLN A 252 8.23 34.98 14.20
C GLN A 252 8.22 33.44 14.15
N ILE A 253 7.46 32.78 15.03
CA ILE A 253 7.44 31.31 15.18
C ILE A 253 6.19 30.70 14.52
N THR A 254 5.11 31.50 14.43
CA THR A 254 3.80 31.08 13.91
C THR A 254 3.86 30.36 12.56
N PRO A 255 4.59 30.83 11.52
CA PRO A 255 4.61 30.16 10.22
C PRO A 255 5.16 28.72 10.29
N SER A 256 6.26 28.52 11.01
CA SER A 256 6.89 27.21 11.16
C SER A 256 6.01 26.24 11.95
N VAL A 257 5.37 26.71 13.02
CA VAL A 257 4.47 25.89 13.84
C VAL A 257 3.21 25.51 13.06
N VAL A 258 2.60 26.45 12.33
CA VAL A 258 1.42 26.18 11.48
C VAL A 258 1.77 25.19 10.38
N TYR A 259 2.95 25.32 9.76
CA TYR A 259 3.44 24.37 8.77
C TYR A 259 3.57 22.96 9.35
N ILE A 260 4.23 22.82 10.50
CA ILE A 260 4.39 21.52 11.18
C ILE A 260 3.03 20.93 11.57
N TYR A 261 2.12 21.76 12.09
CA TYR A 261 0.75 21.35 12.42
C TYR A 261 0.02 20.80 11.18
N ARG A 262 -0.01 21.55 10.08
CA ARG A 262 -0.67 21.12 8.84
C ARG A 262 -0.05 19.86 8.26
N PHE A 263 1.27 19.73 8.33
CA PHE A 263 2.00 18.54 7.92
C PHE A 263 1.61 17.31 8.76
N ILE A 264 1.65 17.43 10.10
CA ILE A 264 1.28 16.34 11.02
C ILE A 264 -0.20 15.97 10.85
N MET A 265 -1.08 16.95 10.71
CA MET A 265 -2.51 16.71 10.50
C MET A 265 -2.79 15.98 9.19
N THR A 266 -2.12 16.37 8.10
CA THR A 266 -2.23 15.68 6.81
C THR A 266 -1.76 14.23 6.92
N GLY A 267 -0.57 14.00 7.51
CA GLY A 267 -0.03 12.66 7.71
C GLY A 267 -0.92 11.80 8.59
N THR A 268 -1.46 12.36 9.68
CA THR A 268 -2.40 11.68 10.59
C THR A 268 -3.69 11.32 9.89
N GLY A 269 -4.27 12.24 9.11
CA GLY A 269 -5.48 11.98 8.32
C GLY A 269 -5.29 10.83 7.34
N ILE A 270 -4.18 10.80 6.62
CA ILE A 270 -3.84 9.70 5.70
C ILE A 270 -3.66 8.38 6.47
N PHE A 271 -2.88 8.39 7.55
CA PHE A 271 -2.63 7.19 8.36
C PHE A 271 -3.92 6.58 8.91
N VAL A 272 -4.78 7.41 9.50
CA VAL A 272 -6.05 6.97 10.09
C VAL A 272 -7.02 6.50 8.99
N ALA A 273 -7.12 7.22 7.87
CA ALA A 273 -7.98 6.82 6.75
C ALA A 273 -7.58 5.46 6.16
N LEU A 274 -6.28 5.24 5.96
CA LEU A 274 -5.77 3.94 5.49
C LEU A 274 -6.01 2.83 6.51
N THR A 275 -5.80 3.10 7.80
CA THR A 275 -6.09 2.15 8.88
C THR A 275 -7.57 1.75 8.87
N TYR A 276 -8.47 2.73 8.78
CA TYR A 276 -9.91 2.51 8.73
C TYR A 276 -10.32 1.64 7.53
N VAL A 277 -9.92 2.02 6.32
CA VAL A 277 -10.32 1.29 5.09
C VAL A 277 -9.69 -0.10 5.04
N CYS A 278 -8.41 -0.25 5.40
CA CYS A 278 -7.74 -1.55 5.33
C CYS A 278 -8.25 -2.53 6.39
N ALA A 279 -8.76 -2.05 7.54
CA ALA A 279 -9.35 -2.90 8.56
C ALA A 279 -10.68 -3.55 8.11
N LEU A 280 -11.36 -3.00 7.10
CA LEU A 280 -12.56 -3.62 6.52
C LEU A 280 -12.27 -5.00 5.90
N ASN A 281 -11.08 -5.19 5.32
CA ASN A 281 -10.71 -6.46 4.69
C ASN A 281 -10.75 -7.64 5.68
N PRO A 282 -10.03 -7.64 6.82
CA PRO A 282 -10.19 -8.66 7.85
C PRO A 282 -11.61 -8.70 8.43
N LEU A 283 -12.27 -7.56 8.71
CA LEU A 283 -13.63 -7.59 9.25
C LEU A 283 -14.61 -8.36 8.36
N ILE A 284 -14.51 -8.17 7.05
CA ILE A 284 -15.38 -8.83 6.07
C ILE A 284 -14.92 -10.28 5.87
N PHE A 285 -13.67 -10.52 5.43
CA PHE A 285 -13.27 -11.86 5.01
C PHE A 285 -12.99 -12.82 6.18
N LEU A 286 -12.33 -12.36 7.25
CA LEU A 286 -12.14 -13.16 8.46
C LEU A 286 -13.46 -13.30 9.22
N GLY A 287 -14.26 -12.22 9.30
CA GLY A 287 -15.56 -12.26 9.95
C GLY A 287 -16.53 -13.24 9.30
N LEU A 288 -16.70 -13.16 7.98
CA LEU A 288 -17.58 -14.06 7.23
C LEU A 288 -17.08 -15.52 7.25
N SER A 289 -15.77 -15.75 7.19
CA SER A 289 -15.22 -17.12 7.24
C SER A 289 -15.39 -17.77 8.61
N VAL A 290 -15.28 -17.00 9.70
CA VAL A 290 -15.53 -17.47 11.07
C VAL A 290 -17.02 -17.68 11.33
N ALA A 291 -17.88 -16.80 10.81
CA ALA A 291 -19.33 -16.90 10.99
C ALA A 291 -19.95 -18.04 10.15
N PHE A 292 -19.45 -18.23 8.92
CA PHE A 292 -19.98 -19.19 7.95
C PHE A 292 -18.88 -20.10 7.38
N PRO A 293 -18.24 -20.95 8.20
CA PRO A 293 -17.06 -21.73 7.79
C PRO A 293 -17.35 -22.70 6.65
N ARG A 294 -18.54 -23.31 6.61
CA ARG A 294 -18.94 -24.22 5.52
C ARG A 294 -19.09 -23.48 4.19
N ALA A 295 -19.74 -22.31 4.21
CA ALA A 295 -19.93 -21.48 3.01
C ALA A 295 -18.59 -20.94 2.50
N SER A 296 -17.74 -20.43 3.41
CA SER A 296 -16.41 -19.95 3.05
C SER A 296 -15.56 -21.04 2.38
N ARG A 297 -15.53 -22.24 2.95
CA ARG A 297 -14.81 -23.40 2.39
C ARG A 297 -15.41 -23.93 1.09
N ALA A 298 -16.71 -23.76 0.87
CA ALA A 298 -17.36 -24.11 -0.40
C ALA A 298 -17.01 -23.13 -1.54
N VAL A 299 -16.81 -21.84 -1.20
CA VAL A 299 -16.51 -20.79 -2.18
C VAL A 299 -15.03 -20.74 -2.55
N THR A 300 -14.13 -20.99 -1.60
CA THR A 300 -12.68 -20.92 -1.85
C THR A 300 -11.88 -21.92 -1.03
N ALA A 301 -10.80 -22.41 -1.62
CA ALA A 301 -9.81 -23.26 -0.97
C ALA A 301 -8.79 -22.44 -0.13
N THR A 302 -8.77 -21.12 -0.28
CA THR A 302 -7.94 -20.23 0.53
C THR A 302 -8.41 -20.26 1.98
N PRO A 303 -7.51 -20.39 2.98
CA PRO A 303 -7.91 -20.44 4.37
C PRO A 303 -8.21 -19.05 4.94
N LEU A 304 -9.34 -18.44 4.54
CA LEU A 304 -9.75 -17.09 4.96
C LEU A 304 -10.03 -16.96 6.47
N ASP A 305 -10.18 -18.08 7.17
CA ASP A 305 -10.29 -18.17 8.63
C ASP A 305 -8.94 -18.18 9.35
N ALA A 306 -7.82 -18.20 8.59
CA ALA A 306 -6.48 -18.17 9.16
C ALA A 306 -6.05 -16.75 9.59
N PRO A 307 -5.83 -16.49 10.89
CA PRO A 307 -5.56 -15.15 11.40
C PRO A 307 -4.24 -14.54 10.92
N TRP A 308 -3.24 -15.37 10.64
CA TRP A 308 -1.91 -14.96 10.16
C TRP A 308 -1.91 -14.36 8.74
N ILE A 309 -3.00 -14.53 7.97
CA ILE A 309 -3.17 -13.84 6.68
C ILE A 309 -3.41 -12.34 6.88
N TYR A 310 -4.01 -11.96 8.01
CA TYR A 310 -4.50 -10.62 8.27
C TYR A 310 -3.55 -9.82 9.17
N ALA A 311 -2.25 -9.84 8.88
CA ALA A 311 -1.26 -9.05 9.62
C ALA A 311 -1.57 -7.54 9.56
N ASP A 312 -1.13 -6.81 10.57
CA ASP A 312 -1.38 -5.37 10.68
C ASP A 312 -0.87 -4.63 9.44
N ILE A 313 -1.65 -3.65 8.96
CA ILE A 313 -1.35 -2.95 7.72
C ILE A 313 -0.07 -2.10 7.83
N PHE A 314 0.10 -1.41 8.95
CA PHE A 314 1.34 -0.72 9.31
C PHE A 314 2.21 -1.61 10.19
N GLY A 315 3.52 -1.52 10.03
CA GLY A 315 4.47 -2.17 10.94
C GLY A 315 4.46 -1.50 12.33
N GLN A 316 5.28 -2.03 13.25
CA GLN A 316 5.54 -1.34 14.50
C GLN A 316 6.25 -0.01 14.21
N PHE A 317 5.81 1.10 14.80
CA PHE A 317 6.38 2.42 14.49
C PHE A 317 7.78 2.62 15.08
N SER A 318 7.94 2.30 16.36
CA SER A 318 9.11 2.69 17.16
C SER A 318 10.41 2.06 16.65
N ILE A 319 10.48 0.73 16.57
CA ILE A 319 11.74 0.03 16.25
C ILE A 319 12.25 0.36 14.85
N PRO A 320 11.46 0.27 13.76
CA PRO A 320 11.96 0.54 12.43
C PRO A 320 12.43 1.98 12.22
N VAL A 321 11.70 2.97 12.73
CA VAL A 321 12.08 4.39 12.56
C VAL A 321 13.29 4.71 13.43
N LEU A 322 13.33 4.24 14.68
CA LEU A 322 14.45 4.49 15.59
C LEU A 322 15.74 3.80 15.12
N ASP A 323 15.68 2.53 14.71
CA ASP A 323 16.88 1.75 14.39
C ASP A 323 17.29 1.84 12.91
N HIS A 324 16.35 2.11 11.98
CA HIS A 324 16.63 2.16 10.54
C HIS A 324 16.30 3.49 9.86
N GLY A 325 15.88 4.51 10.61
CA GLY A 325 15.69 5.88 10.10
C GLY A 325 14.68 5.98 8.97
N LEU A 326 14.98 6.80 7.96
CA LEU A 326 14.09 7.07 6.83
C LEU A 326 13.79 5.80 6.02
N ALA A 327 14.77 4.91 5.87
CA ALA A 327 14.57 3.63 5.20
C ALA A 327 13.61 2.72 6.00
N GLY A 328 13.72 2.70 7.32
CA GLY A 328 12.80 1.97 8.20
C GLY A 328 11.37 2.50 8.12
N CYS A 329 11.22 3.82 8.11
CA CYS A 329 9.94 4.52 7.97
C CYS A 329 9.17 4.00 6.73
N TRP A 330 9.81 4.01 5.56
CA TRP A 330 9.13 3.65 4.30
C TRP A 330 9.09 2.14 4.01
N SER A 331 10.12 1.37 4.40
CA SER A 331 10.25 -0.02 3.98
C SER A 331 9.75 -1.05 4.99
N GLN A 332 9.49 -0.64 6.23
CA GLN A 332 9.06 -1.54 7.32
C GLN A 332 7.81 -1.04 8.04
N TRP A 333 7.71 0.26 8.34
CA TRP A 333 6.55 0.82 9.05
C TRP A 333 5.37 1.16 8.12
N TRP A 334 5.61 1.93 7.05
CA TRP A 334 4.55 2.36 6.12
C TRP A 334 3.89 1.18 5.40
N HIS A 335 2.60 1.27 5.06
CA HIS A 335 1.65 0.15 4.80
C HIS A 335 2.01 -1.00 3.83
N GLN A 336 3.13 -0.93 3.09
CA GLN A 336 3.67 -1.96 2.17
C GLN A 336 2.71 -2.58 1.13
N LEU A 337 1.48 -2.09 0.99
CA LEU A 337 0.42 -2.62 0.13
C LEU A 337 0.85 -2.74 -1.34
N PHE A 338 1.64 -1.79 -1.81
CA PHE A 338 2.07 -1.68 -3.21
C PHE A 338 3.48 -2.23 -3.46
N ARG A 339 4.13 -2.76 -2.41
CA ARG A 339 5.55 -3.10 -2.43
C ARG A 339 5.90 -4.06 -3.56
N PHE A 340 5.12 -5.14 -3.73
CA PHE A 340 5.43 -6.16 -4.73
C PHE A 340 5.46 -5.57 -6.14
N GLY A 341 4.40 -4.86 -6.55
CA GLY A 341 4.35 -4.21 -7.88
C GLY A 341 5.53 -3.26 -8.14
N PHE A 342 5.88 -2.42 -7.17
CA PHE A 342 7.05 -1.53 -7.30
C PHE A 342 8.37 -2.30 -7.42
N THR A 343 8.60 -3.29 -6.55
CA THR A 343 9.85 -4.08 -6.55
C THR A 343 9.98 -4.99 -7.76
N SER A 344 8.86 -5.51 -8.28
CA SER A 344 8.81 -6.30 -9.51
C SER A 344 9.14 -5.44 -10.73
N THR A 345 8.57 -4.25 -10.81
CA THR A 345 8.86 -3.30 -11.88
C THR A 345 10.35 -2.91 -11.87
N ALA A 346 10.89 -2.61 -10.69
CA ALA A 346 12.30 -2.31 -10.52
C ALA A 346 13.21 -3.49 -10.93
N SER A 347 12.86 -4.71 -10.52
CA SER A 347 13.62 -5.91 -10.89
C SER A 347 13.58 -6.16 -12.40
N TRP A 348 12.42 -5.93 -13.03
CA TRP A 348 12.26 -6.03 -14.47
C TRP A 348 13.10 -5.00 -15.23
N LEU A 349 13.09 -3.73 -14.82
CA LEU A 349 13.95 -2.70 -15.42
C LEU A 349 15.44 -3.00 -15.23
N LEU A 350 15.85 -3.44 -14.03
CA LEU A 350 17.24 -3.81 -13.76
C LEU A 350 17.68 -5.05 -14.56
N SER A 351 16.75 -5.91 -14.98
CA SER A 351 17.07 -7.08 -15.82
C SER A 351 17.58 -6.72 -17.22
N TRP A 352 17.32 -5.49 -17.67
CA TRP A 352 17.84 -4.97 -18.93
C TRP A 352 19.31 -4.54 -18.86
N LEU A 353 19.85 -4.36 -17.64
CA LEU A 353 21.26 -4.04 -17.46
C LEU A 353 22.13 -5.29 -17.64
N PRO A 354 23.39 -5.12 -18.08
CA PRO A 354 24.37 -6.20 -18.06
C PRO A 354 24.47 -6.86 -16.68
N ARG A 355 24.61 -8.19 -16.65
CA ARG A 355 24.61 -8.99 -15.39
C ARG A 355 25.55 -8.43 -14.32
N ARG A 356 26.71 -7.90 -14.71
CA ARG A 356 27.68 -7.26 -13.80
C ARG A 356 27.09 -6.12 -12.97
N TYR A 357 26.22 -5.29 -13.56
CA TYR A 357 25.60 -4.16 -12.88
C TYR A 357 24.31 -4.57 -12.18
N ALA A 358 23.49 -5.42 -12.82
CA ALA A 358 22.23 -5.88 -12.26
C ALA A 358 22.40 -6.67 -10.93
N THR A 359 23.55 -7.34 -10.75
CA THR A 359 23.87 -8.11 -9.54
C THR A 359 24.66 -7.34 -8.50
N HIS A 360 25.22 -6.17 -8.84
CA HIS A 360 25.99 -5.36 -7.89
C HIS A 360 25.06 -4.85 -6.77
N PRO A 361 25.39 -5.08 -5.49
CA PRO A 361 24.47 -4.85 -4.37
C PRO A 361 24.04 -3.39 -4.24
N ASP A 362 24.97 -2.43 -4.41
CA ASP A 362 24.63 -1.00 -4.32
C ASP A 362 23.81 -0.51 -5.51
N VAL A 363 24.15 -0.92 -6.74
CA VAL A 363 23.38 -0.56 -7.95
C VAL A 363 21.97 -1.11 -7.84
N LYS A 364 21.83 -2.36 -7.43
CA LYS A 364 20.53 -2.97 -7.18
C LYS A 364 19.76 -2.22 -6.10
N ARG A 365 20.37 -1.92 -4.94
CA ARG A 365 19.70 -1.22 -3.84
C ARG A 365 19.24 0.18 -4.24
N ILE A 366 20.11 0.94 -4.90
CA ILE A 366 19.83 2.30 -5.37
C ILE A 366 18.77 2.25 -6.46
N GLY A 367 18.94 1.43 -7.49
CA GLY A 367 17.97 1.29 -8.58
C GLY A 367 16.58 0.86 -8.09
N MET A 368 16.52 -0.09 -7.15
CA MET A 368 15.26 -0.49 -6.51
C MET A 368 14.60 0.67 -5.76
N ALA A 369 15.36 1.47 -5.01
CA ALA A 369 14.83 2.62 -4.28
C ALA A 369 14.29 3.69 -5.25
N PHE A 370 15.08 4.10 -6.25
CA PHE A 370 14.68 5.14 -7.20
C PHE A 370 13.46 4.73 -8.03
N VAL A 371 13.41 3.49 -8.52
CA VAL A 371 12.22 3.02 -9.27
C VAL A 371 11.02 2.92 -8.34
N ALA A 372 11.15 2.37 -7.13
CA ALA A 372 10.01 2.23 -6.23
C ALA A 372 9.43 3.58 -5.81
N PHE A 373 10.28 4.54 -5.41
CA PHE A 373 9.83 5.88 -5.05
C PHE A 373 9.38 6.71 -6.26
N GLY A 374 9.97 6.51 -7.44
CA GLY A 374 9.52 7.16 -8.68
C GLY A 374 8.13 6.68 -9.11
N LEU A 375 7.85 5.38 -9.00
CA LEU A 375 6.53 4.81 -9.26
C LEU A 375 5.51 5.20 -8.21
N SER A 376 5.90 5.21 -6.92
CA SER A 376 5.06 5.76 -5.85
C SER A 376 4.72 7.22 -6.15
N GLY A 377 5.72 8.05 -6.43
CA GLY A 377 5.53 9.45 -6.82
C GLY A 377 4.61 9.60 -8.02
N LEU A 378 4.73 8.74 -9.03
CA LEU A 378 3.86 8.77 -10.21
C LEU A 378 2.41 8.49 -9.86
N VAL A 379 2.15 7.47 -9.03
CA VAL A 379 0.79 7.13 -8.54
C VAL A 379 0.17 8.29 -7.77
N HIS A 380 0.96 8.97 -6.94
CA HIS A 380 0.47 10.10 -6.17
C HIS A 380 0.32 11.37 -7.04
N ALA A 381 1.22 11.60 -8.00
CA ALA A 381 1.17 12.73 -8.93
C ALA A 381 -0.04 12.64 -9.86
N THR A 382 -0.34 11.47 -10.40
CA THR A 382 -1.56 11.30 -11.20
C THR A 382 -2.82 11.47 -10.35
N GLY A 383 -2.78 11.04 -9.08
CA GLY A 383 -3.84 11.36 -8.12
C GLY A 383 -4.06 12.87 -8.01
N SER A 384 -2.99 13.63 -7.73
CA SER A 384 -3.01 15.10 -7.70
C SER A 384 -3.57 15.70 -9.00
N TYR A 385 -3.12 15.20 -10.16
CA TYR A 385 -3.55 15.66 -11.48
C TYR A 385 -5.05 15.48 -11.73
N THR A 386 -5.64 14.40 -11.20
CA THR A 386 -7.08 14.11 -11.36
C THR A 386 -7.98 14.85 -10.39
N GLN A 387 -7.42 15.68 -9.49
CA GLN A 387 -8.24 16.54 -8.65
C GLN A 387 -8.94 17.62 -9.49
N LEU A 388 -10.08 18.12 -8.97
CA LEU A 388 -10.84 19.17 -9.66
C LEU A 388 -10.12 20.53 -9.63
N SER A 389 -9.42 20.82 -8.54
CA SER A 389 -8.64 22.03 -8.35
C SER A 389 -7.30 21.94 -9.08
N GLU A 390 -6.72 23.10 -9.39
CA GLU A 390 -5.34 23.14 -9.87
C GLU A 390 -4.39 22.68 -8.75
N THR A 391 -3.44 21.83 -9.11
CA THR A 391 -2.47 21.27 -8.18
C THR A 391 -1.08 21.25 -8.83
N SER A 392 -0.07 20.81 -8.07
CA SER A 392 1.30 20.62 -8.56
C SER A 392 1.70 19.13 -8.57
N PRO A 393 1.27 18.35 -9.57
CA PRO A 393 1.55 16.91 -9.65
C PRO A 393 3.04 16.56 -9.62
N VAL A 394 3.85 17.27 -10.42
CA VAL A 394 5.27 16.96 -10.59
C VAL A 394 6.12 17.67 -9.55
N SER A 395 6.05 19.00 -9.51
CA SER A 395 6.84 19.85 -8.60
C SER A 395 6.46 19.65 -7.14
N GLY A 396 5.20 19.35 -6.81
CA GLY A 396 4.80 19.03 -5.45
C GLY A 396 4.92 17.53 -5.17
N THR A 397 3.97 16.77 -5.69
CA THR A 397 3.74 15.39 -5.24
C THR A 397 4.84 14.42 -5.69
N TRP A 398 5.18 14.39 -6.98
CA TRP A 398 6.21 13.47 -7.48
C TRP A 398 7.58 13.76 -6.86
N ARG A 399 7.94 15.06 -6.78
CA ARG A 399 9.18 15.56 -6.15
C ARG A 399 9.31 15.06 -4.71
N PHE A 400 8.25 15.19 -3.90
CA PHE A 400 8.25 14.69 -2.52
C PHE A 400 8.65 13.22 -2.42
N PHE A 401 8.03 12.34 -3.23
CA PHE A 401 8.30 10.91 -3.17
C PHE A 401 9.68 10.53 -3.70
N ILE A 402 10.11 11.09 -4.85
CA ILE A 402 11.43 10.72 -5.40
C ILE A 402 12.58 11.19 -4.50
N LEU A 403 12.41 12.31 -3.80
CA LEU A 403 13.41 12.79 -2.83
C LEU A 403 13.55 11.88 -1.62
N GLN A 404 12.61 10.98 -1.33
CA GLN A 404 12.79 9.98 -0.27
C GLN A 404 13.88 8.96 -0.63
N ALA A 405 14.02 8.60 -1.91
CA ALA A 405 15.11 7.75 -2.37
C ALA A 405 16.46 8.46 -2.17
N VAL A 406 16.53 9.75 -2.48
CA VAL A 406 17.72 10.60 -2.26
C VAL A 406 18.07 10.65 -0.77
N GLY A 407 17.09 10.91 0.10
CA GLY A 407 17.29 10.95 1.54
C GLY A 407 17.83 9.63 2.10
N ILE A 408 17.32 8.49 1.62
CA ILE A 408 17.80 7.16 2.02
C ILE A 408 19.25 6.93 1.59
N VAL A 409 19.63 7.37 0.38
CA VAL A 409 21.01 7.29 -0.10
C VAL A 409 21.93 8.19 0.72
N ILE A 410 21.52 9.44 0.98
CA ILE A 410 22.29 10.38 1.81
C ILE A 410 22.49 9.82 3.22
N GLN A 411 21.43 9.38 3.89
CA GLN A 411 21.52 8.79 5.24
C GLN A 411 22.45 7.56 5.24
N GLY A 412 22.33 6.71 4.22
CA GLY A 412 23.20 5.54 4.05
C GLY A 412 24.67 5.91 3.84
N SER A 413 24.96 6.92 3.02
CA SER A 413 26.31 7.40 2.75
C SER A 413 26.94 8.07 3.96
N ILE A 414 26.18 8.85 4.74
CA ILE A 414 26.65 9.44 6.00
C ILE A 414 27.10 8.32 6.95
N VAL A 415 26.27 7.28 7.13
CA VAL A 415 26.60 6.16 8.02
C VAL A 415 27.80 5.34 7.50
N LYS A 416 27.92 5.15 6.18
CA LYS A 416 29.00 4.34 5.59
C LYS A 416 30.34 5.08 5.46
N LEU A 417 30.32 6.39 5.19
CA LEU A 417 31.50 7.16 4.80
C LEU A 417 31.90 8.20 5.84
N VAL A 418 30.92 8.95 6.37
CA VAL A 418 31.19 10.10 7.25
C VAL A 418 31.43 9.66 8.68
N VAL A 419 30.56 8.78 9.21
CA VAL A 419 30.68 8.27 10.59
C VAL A 419 32.04 7.60 10.84
N PRO A 420 32.53 6.68 9.99
CA PRO A 420 33.85 6.07 10.21
C PRO A 420 35.03 7.00 9.96
N ALA A 421 34.83 8.12 9.26
CA ALA A 421 35.88 9.12 9.02
C ALA A 421 36.05 10.08 10.20
N ILE A 422 34.97 10.35 10.94
CA ILE A 422 34.98 11.29 12.08
C ILE A 422 35.22 10.56 13.41
N LEU A 423 34.62 9.38 13.59
CA LEU A 423 34.72 8.62 14.82
C LEU A 423 35.75 7.49 14.68
N PRO A 424 36.70 7.35 15.63
CA PRO A 424 37.60 6.21 15.67
C PRO A 424 36.80 4.90 15.67
N ARG A 425 37.30 3.87 14.98
CA ARG A 425 36.60 2.57 14.85
C ARG A 425 36.31 1.88 16.18
N GLU A 426 37.03 2.25 17.23
CA GLU A 426 36.90 1.72 18.59
C GLU A 426 35.73 2.35 19.37
N VAL A 427 35.23 3.51 18.92
CA VAL A 427 34.13 4.22 19.60
C VAL A 427 32.80 3.60 19.20
N VAL A 428 32.20 2.88 20.14
CA VAL A 428 30.83 2.38 19.99
C VAL A 428 29.85 3.51 20.25
N VAL A 429 29.20 4.00 19.18
CA VAL A 429 28.15 5.03 19.30
C VAL A 429 26.98 4.48 20.13
N ALA A 430 26.65 5.17 21.21
CA ALA A 430 25.55 4.79 22.09
C ALA A 430 24.23 4.65 21.32
N ARG A 431 23.43 3.63 21.66
CA ARG A 431 22.18 3.30 20.94
C ARG A 431 21.22 4.49 20.88
N TRP A 432 21.07 5.24 21.98
CA TRP A 432 20.17 6.38 22.05
C TRP A 432 20.58 7.50 21.10
N MET A 433 21.88 7.76 20.95
CA MET A 433 22.41 8.77 20.01
C MET A 433 22.09 8.40 18.57
N ARG A 434 22.34 7.13 18.18
CA ARG A 434 22.00 6.63 16.84
C ARG A 434 20.49 6.76 16.57
N ARG A 435 19.67 6.40 17.54
CA ARG A 435 18.21 6.50 17.44
C ARG A 435 17.73 7.94 17.30
N MET A 436 18.28 8.86 18.10
CA MET A 436 17.99 10.29 17.97
C MET A 436 18.41 10.83 16.60
N ALA A 437 19.62 10.51 16.13
CA ALA A 437 20.09 10.94 14.81
C ALA A 437 19.18 10.41 13.68
N ASN A 438 18.74 9.16 13.78
CA ASN A 438 17.81 8.56 12.81
C ASN A 438 16.46 9.29 12.78
N VAL A 439 15.88 9.59 13.95
CA VAL A 439 14.60 10.31 14.06
C VAL A 439 14.74 11.74 13.57
N LEU A 440 15.76 12.47 14.03
CA LEU A 440 16.01 13.85 13.61
C LEU A 440 16.21 13.95 12.09
N PHE A 441 17.01 13.04 11.51
CA PHE A 441 17.20 12.99 10.07
C PHE A 441 15.89 12.67 9.35
N ALA A 442 15.15 11.64 9.78
CA ALA A 442 13.92 11.23 9.11
C ALA A 442 12.84 12.33 9.17
N THR A 443 12.60 12.91 10.35
CA THR A 443 11.62 13.99 10.54
C THR A 443 12.04 15.26 9.82
N GLY A 444 13.31 15.67 9.94
CA GLY A 444 13.84 16.84 9.24
C GLY A 444 13.76 16.70 7.73
N TRP A 445 14.11 15.52 7.18
CA TRP A 445 14.01 15.25 5.75
C TRP A 445 12.57 15.28 5.25
N LEU A 446 11.63 14.68 5.99
CA LEU A 446 10.22 14.67 5.63
C LEU A 446 9.63 16.09 5.63
N LEU A 447 9.93 16.91 6.65
CA LEU A 447 9.51 18.31 6.70
C LEU A 447 10.14 19.12 5.57
N PHE A 448 11.43 18.95 5.32
CA PHE A 448 12.12 19.67 4.24
C PHE A 448 11.53 19.33 2.86
N THR A 449 11.32 18.05 2.58
CA THR A 449 10.83 17.59 1.26
C THR A 449 9.33 17.81 1.06
N ALA A 450 8.56 17.97 2.14
CA ALA A 450 7.15 18.32 2.08
C ALA A 450 6.90 19.83 1.95
N GLY A 451 7.96 20.64 1.91
CA GLY A 451 7.87 22.09 1.70
C GLY A 451 7.09 22.40 0.42
N TYR A 452 6.14 23.32 0.56
CA TYR A 452 5.52 24.00 -0.57
C TYR A 452 6.40 25.19 -0.94
N ASP A 453 6.71 25.33 -2.23
CA ASP A 453 7.09 26.62 -2.82
C ASP A 453 5.80 27.42 -3.06
#